data_AF-A0A947T2Z9-F1
#
_entry.id   AF-A0A947T2Z9-F1
#
_cell.length_a   1.000
_cell.length_b   1.000
_cell.length_c   1.000
_cell.angle_alpha   90.00
_cell.angle_beta   90.00
_cell.angle_gamma   90.00
#
_symmetry.space_group_name_H-M   'P 1'
#
loop_
_entity.id
_entity.type
_entity.pdbx_description
1 polymer ?
#
loop_
_entity_poly.entity_id
_entity_poly.type
_entity_poly.pdbx_seq_one_letter_code
_entity_poly.pdbx_strand_id
1 'polypeptide(L)'
;MATSVGRKRGAGTYRPVIGAALSAVIPGMGQWYGGEPRRGRLFFSIAVIVGLPAAALMVMVFYVEGLDLALTLARPFFEHPSLLLALLALNGLLLVFRIVCVVDAFLIPVRAAPVRHRPGRLSGWAVAGVAVVLGFVMVPHGWVAQRNLALYDLFTYDFTADPGQATTTTLPPTTLPPPTTSPPVSVSSTTTSTTTTSTSTTTTTMPDPFEGVDRVNVLLLGGDAGVGRSGIRTDTMIVISIDPATGWTAMFSVTRGTAQIPIPDTVPAYDAFGCHCFPGIANEIYQYGLQNPEGFPGGPNTGGNAAKAVLGNLLGVDIHYFALVDLQGFVDIVDAVGGVTITVTERVYDPIYPHEDGTTEVIDIQPGTYDMDGHLALAYARSRRASDDYDRMGRQRCVIEALAEQADPIGLLRRLPDLVPAIQGTVVTDIPVASIPDFIDLLSRADLGTIPSIRFMWRAPEFEGTPTSYVAGWTPDRYPIPNVALIRETVATAISLPPAEAIETLNLQPIEEICG
;
A
#
# COMPACT_ATOMS: atom_id res chain seq x y z
N MET A 1 -33.02 -67.67 39.69
CA MET A 1 -33.32 -66.21 39.69
C MET A 1 -32.00 -65.46 39.51
N ALA A 2 -31.72 -64.99 38.29
CA ALA A 2 -30.69 -63.99 38.03
C ALA A 2 -31.21 -63.16 36.85
N THR A 3 -31.77 -62.00 37.19
CA THR A 3 -32.41 -61.06 36.27
C THR A 3 -31.33 -60.33 35.47
N SER A 4 -31.30 -60.53 34.15
CA SER A 4 -30.51 -59.69 33.24
C SER A 4 -31.17 -58.31 33.17
N VAL A 5 -30.57 -57.34 33.85
CA VAL A 5 -30.98 -55.93 33.73
C VAL A 5 -30.52 -55.43 32.36
N GLY A 6 -31.44 -55.49 31.40
CA GLY A 6 -31.30 -54.82 30.11
C GLY A 6 -31.21 -53.32 30.34
N ARG A 7 -30.01 -52.76 30.18
CA ARG A 7 -29.75 -51.31 30.21
C ARG A 7 -30.34 -50.69 28.93
N LYS A 8 -31.64 -50.40 28.94
CA LYS A 8 -32.26 -49.46 27.98
C LYS A 8 -31.62 -48.09 28.19
N ARG A 9 -30.53 -47.79 27.47
CA ARG A 9 -30.09 -46.41 27.26
C ARG A 9 -31.23 -45.72 26.51
N GLY A 10 -31.81 -44.67 27.12
CA GLY A 10 -32.86 -43.87 26.50
C GLY A 10 -32.41 -43.39 25.12
N ALA A 11 -33.02 -43.92 24.08
CA ALA A 11 -32.82 -43.46 22.72
C ALA A 11 -33.54 -42.11 22.59
N GLY A 12 -32.83 -41.02 22.90
CA GLY A 12 -33.29 -39.70 22.52
C GLY A 12 -33.44 -39.67 20.99
N THR A 13 -34.60 -39.23 20.50
CA THR A 13 -34.89 -39.15 19.07
C THR A 13 -33.87 -38.21 18.42
N TYR A 14 -33.04 -38.74 17.52
CA TYR A 14 -32.02 -37.94 16.82
C TYR A 14 -32.66 -36.77 16.07
N ARG A 15 -32.15 -35.57 16.28
CA ARG A 15 -32.61 -34.35 15.58
C ARG A 15 -31.59 -33.98 14.48
N PRO A 16 -31.94 -34.11 13.19
CA PRO A 16 -31.01 -33.87 12.07
C PRO A 16 -30.31 -32.51 12.10
N VAL A 17 -31.06 -31.44 12.40
CA VAL A 17 -30.53 -30.08 12.46
C VAL A 17 -29.53 -29.91 13.62
N ILE A 18 -29.75 -30.58 14.76
CA ILE A 18 -28.82 -30.55 15.89
C ILE A 18 -27.52 -31.27 15.50
N GLY A 19 -27.60 -32.45 14.86
CA GLY A 19 -26.40 -33.14 14.39
C GLY A 19 -25.62 -32.34 13.33
N ALA A 20 -26.34 -31.69 12.41
CA ALA A 20 -25.75 -30.77 11.43
C ALA A 20 -25.02 -29.61 12.14
N ALA A 21 -25.67 -28.95 13.10
CA ALA A 21 -25.09 -27.84 13.87
C ALA A 21 -23.85 -28.27 14.66
N LEU A 22 -23.89 -29.43 15.31
CA LEU A 22 -22.72 -29.97 16.03
C LEU A 22 -21.53 -30.18 15.09
N SER A 23 -21.76 -30.70 13.88
CA SER A 23 -20.70 -30.90 12.88
C SER A 23 -20.22 -29.60 12.23
N ALA A 24 -21.06 -28.57 12.21
CA ALA A 24 -20.69 -27.23 11.76
C ALA A 24 -19.70 -26.57 12.73
N VAL A 25 -19.87 -26.78 14.04
CA VAL A 25 -18.91 -26.30 15.04
C VAL A 25 -17.63 -27.15 14.99
N ILE A 26 -17.74 -28.46 15.22
CA ILE A 26 -16.61 -29.39 15.22
C ILE A 26 -16.92 -30.57 14.29
N PRO A 27 -16.18 -30.74 13.18
CA PRO A 27 -16.40 -31.84 12.25
C PRO A 27 -16.35 -33.20 12.97
N GLY A 28 -17.37 -34.04 12.76
CA GLY A 28 -17.49 -35.35 13.39
C GLY A 28 -18.39 -35.42 14.62
N MET A 29 -18.69 -34.29 15.29
CA MET A 29 -19.54 -34.31 16.49
C MET A 29 -20.99 -34.70 16.21
N GLY A 30 -21.57 -34.32 15.07
CA GLY A 30 -22.92 -34.73 14.69
C GLY A 30 -23.04 -36.23 14.43
N GLN A 31 -21.99 -36.83 13.89
CA GLN A 31 -21.90 -38.28 13.68
C GLN A 31 -21.81 -39.02 15.02
N TRP A 32 -21.08 -38.50 16.01
CA TRP A 32 -21.12 -39.05 17.37
C TRP A 32 -22.49 -38.93 18.01
N TYR A 33 -23.15 -37.78 17.88
CA TYR A 33 -24.53 -37.57 18.35
C TYR A 33 -25.53 -38.52 17.67
N GLY A 34 -25.32 -38.82 16.38
CA GLY A 34 -26.12 -39.76 15.60
C GLY A 34 -25.79 -41.24 15.79
N GLY A 35 -24.81 -41.58 16.63
CA GLY A 35 -24.42 -42.98 16.89
C GLY A 35 -23.52 -43.62 15.82
N GLU A 36 -22.83 -42.82 15.00
CA GLU A 36 -21.90 -43.26 13.95
C GLU A 36 -20.41 -42.99 14.31
N PRO A 37 -19.82 -43.66 15.32
CA PRO A 37 -18.51 -43.29 15.88
C PRO A 37 -17.31 -43.53 14.97
N ARG A 38 -17.44 -44.35 13.93
CA ARG A 38 -16.38 -44.53 12.92
C ARG A 38 -16.25 -43.29 12.02
N ARG A 39 -17.38 -42.77 11.53
CA ARG A 39 -17.44 -41.56 10.71
C ARG A 39 -17.10 -40.32 11.51
N GLY A 40 -17.59 -40.22 12.75
CA GLY A 40 -17.21 -39.14 13.66
C GLY A 40 -15.70 -39.06 13.88
N ARG A 41 -15.03 -40.19 14.12
CA ARG A 41 -13.56 -40.23 14.22
C ARG A 41 -12.86 -39.83 12.93
N LEU A 42 -13.32 -40.32 11.77
CA LEU A 42 -12.73 -39.96 10.47
C LEU A 42 -12.77 -38.45 10.23
N PHE A 43 -13.93 -37.82 10.34
CA PHE A 43 -14.08 -36.37 10.11
C PHE A 43 -13.32 -35.54 11.16
N PHE A 44 -13.35 -35.95 12.42
CA PHE A 44 -12.58 -35.27 13.46
C PHE A 44 -11.08 -35.36 13.18
N SER A 45 -10.56 -36.53 12.82
CA SER A 45 -9.13 -36.70 12.49
C SER A 45 -8.71 -35.85 11.30
N ILE A 46 -9.52 -35.79 10.24
CA ILE A 46 -9.23 -34.91 9.09
C ILE A 46 -9.25 -33.44 9.51
N ALA A 47 -10.24 -33.03 10.30
CA ALA A 47 -10.33 -31.65 10.80
C ALA A 47 -9.15 -31.27 11.69
N VAL A 48 -8.63 -32.18 12.50
CA VAL A 48 -7.43 -31.97 13.31
C VAL A 48 -6.20 -31.84 12.41
N ILE A 49 -6.02 -32.74 11.44
CA ILE A 49 -4.84 -32.75 10.56
C ILE A 49 -4.78 -31.51 9.67
N VAL A 50 -5.92 -31.07 9.12
CA VAL A 50 -5.96 -29.93 8.18
C VAL A 50 -6.23 -28.62 8.90
N GLY A 51 -7.06 -28.64 9.94
CA GLY A 51 -7.49 -27.44 10.67
C GLY A 51 -6.49 -26.96 11.72
N LEU A 52 -5.71 -27.83 12.38
CA LEU A 52 -4.70 -27.37 13.36
C LEU A 52 -3.58 -26.55 12.70
N PRO A 53 -2.98 -26.95 11.58
CA PRO A 53 -1.97 -26.11 10.93
C PRO A 53 -2.52 -24.75 10.50
N ALA A 54 -3.74 -24.72 9.94
CA ALA A 54 -4.39 -23.46 9.55
C ALA A 54 -4.74 -22.58 10.76
N ALA A 55 -5.23 -23.18 11.85
CA ALA A 55 -5.51 -22.46 13.09
C ALA A 55 -4.22 -21.98 13.78
N ALA A 56 -3.15 -22.78 13.77
CA ALA A 56 -1.85 -22.41 14.30
C ALA A 56 -1.23 -21.28 13.46
N LEU A 57 -1.34 -21.34 12.13
CA LEU A 57 -0.91 -20.26 11.23
C LEU A 57 -1.73 -18.98 11.47
N MET A 58 -3.05 -19.07 11.64
CA MET A 58 -3.88 -17.91 11.97
C MET A 58 -3.53 -17.33 13.35
N VAL A 59 -3.37 -18.18 14.37
CA VAL A 59 -2.95 -17.71 15.70
C VAL A 59 -1.57 -17.07 15.61
N MET A 60 -0.66 -17.62 14.83
CA MET A 60 0.65 -17.03 14.57
C MET A 60 0.50 -15.68 13.86
N VAL A 61 -0.20 -15.57 12.74
CA VAL A 61 -0.34 -14.30 12.00
C VAL A 61 -1.03 -13.19 12.82
N PHE A 62 -2.04 -13.53 13.63
CA PHE A 62 -2.82 -12.55 14.38
C PHE A 62 -2.32 -12.26 15.80
N TYR A 63 -1.59 -13.20 16.42
CA TYR A 63 -1.10 -13.09 17.79
C TYR A 63 0.42 -13.21 17.90
N VAL A 64 1.17 -13.26 16.78
CA VAL A 64 2.61 -13.02 16.81
C VAL A 64 2.85 -11.62 17.34
N GLU A 65 3.66 -11.59 18.39
CA GLU A 65 4.30 -10.39 18.92
C GLU A 65 5.69 -10.30 18.27
N GLY A 66 5.99 -9.17 17.64
CA GLY A 66 7.28 -8.91 16.99
C GLY A 66 7.20 -8.74 15.47
N LEU A 67 7.76 -7.63 14.99
CA LEU A 67 7.74 -7.22 13.58
C LEU A 67 8.54 -8.20 12.69
N ASP A 68 9.75 -8.60 13.11
CA ASP A 68 10.63 -9.48 12.33
C ASP A 68 9.96 -10.78 11.90
N LEU A 69 9.25 -11.43 12.84
CA LEU A 69 8.56 -12.68 12.57
C LEU A 69 7.35 -12.46 11.66
N ALA A 70 6.62 -11.36 11.84
CA ALA A 70 5.51 -10.99 10.96
C ALA A 70 5.99 -10.76 9.52
N LEU A 71 7.08 -10.00 9.33
CA LEU A 71 7.69 -9.74 8.04
C LEU A 71 8.25 -11.02 7.40
N THR A 72 8.93 -11.87 8.17
CA THR A 72 9.46 -13.15 7.70
C THR A 72 8.36 -14.06 7.14
N LEU A 73 7.20 -14.10 7.81
CA LEU A 73 6.06 -14.90 7.36
C LEU A 73 5.31 -14.29 6.18
N ALA A 74 5.26 -12.96 6.10
CA ALA A 74 4.53 -12.26 5.04
C ALA A 74 5.32 -12.22 3.72
N ARG A 75 6.65 -12.07 3.78
CA ARG A 75 7.54 -11.88 2.62
C ARG A 75 7.30 -12.86 1.45
N PRO A 76 7.13 -14.18 1.66
CA PRO A 76 6.88 -15.10 0.55
C PRO A 76 5.62 -14.77 -0.26
N PHE A 77 4.59 -14.19 0.37
CA PHE A 77 3.35 -13.82 -0.32
C PHE A 77 3.52 -12.58 -1.20
N PHE A 78 4.38 -11.64 -0.79
CA PHE A 78 4.73 -10.47 -1.60
C PHE A 78 5.63 -10.87 -2.78
N GLU A 79 6.60 -11.75 -2.57
CA GLU A 79 7.49 -12.25 -3.63
C GLU A 79 6.77 -13.19 -4.61
N HIS A 80 5.84 -13.99 -4.12
CA HIS A 80 5.10 -14.99 -4.89
C HIS A 80 3.59 -14.89 -4.64
N PRO A 81 2.88 -13.92 -5.25
CA PRO A 81 1.44 -13.74 -5.07
C PRO A 81 0.61 -14.98 -5.41
N SER A 82 1.11 -15.89 -6.25
CA SER A 82 0.46 -17.18 -6.54
C SER A 82 0.21 -18.07 -5.31
N LEU A 83 0.95 -17.86 -4.21
CA LEU A 83 0.69 -18.53 -2.93
C LEU A 83 -0.69 -18.16 -2.36
N LEU A 84 -1.19 -16.95 -2.62
CA LEU A 84 -2.54 -16.53 -2.25
C LEU A 84 -3.60 -17.35 -3.00
N LEU A 85 -3.38 -17.67 -4.28
CA LEU A 85 -4.27 -18.57 -5.03
C LEU A 85 -4.25 -20.00 -4.47
N ALA A 86 -3.09 -20.49 -4.03
CA ALA A 86 -2.99 -21.79 -3.36
C ALA A 86 -3.77 -21.80 -2.03
N LEU A 87 -3.67 -20.72 -1.24
CA LEU A 87 -4.47 -20.53 -0.02
C LEU A 87 -5.98 -20.45 -0.34
N LEU A 88 -6.36 -19.80 -1.44
CA LEU A 88 -7.75 -19.70 -1.88
C LEU A 88 -8.31 -21.08 -2.22
N ALA A 89 -7.55 -21.89 -2.96
CA ALA A 89 -7.92 -23.26 -3.28
C ALA A 89 -8.03 -24.12 -2.01
N LEU A 90 -7.08 -23.99 -1.07
CA LEU A 90 -7.13 -24.70 0.22
C LEU A 90 -8.36 -24.29 1.04
N ASN A 91 -8.69 -23.01 1.10
CA ASN A 91 -9.90 -22.49 1.76
C ASN A 91 -11.18 -23.08 1.13
N GLY A 92 -11.23 -23.18 -0.21
CA GLY A 92 -12.33 -23.84 -0.92
C GLY A 92 -12.45 -25.33 -0.60
N LEU A 93 -11.33 -26.06 -0.56
CA LEU A 93 -11.32 -27.48 -0.18
C LEU A 93 -11.80 -27.69 1.27
N LEU A 94 -11.38 -26.82 2.19
CA LEU A 94 -11.83 -26.82 3.58
C LEU A 94 -13.34 -26.54 3.68
N LEU A 95 -13.86 -25.59 2.92
CA LEU A 95 -15.29 -25.31 2.85
C LEU A 95 -16.07 -26.54 2.38
N VAL A 96 -15.64 -27.19 1.29
CA VAL A 96 -16.27 -28.41 0.77
C VAL A 96 -16.27 -29.50 1.84
N PHE A 97 -15.12 -29.73 2.50
CA PHE A 97 -15.01 -30.69 3.59
C PHE A 97 -15.99 -30.39 4.74
N ARG A 98 -16.10 -29.12 5.16
CA ARG A 98 -17.04 -28.67 6.21
C ARG A 98 -18.49 -28.92 5.81
N ILE A 99 -18.87 -28.58 4.57
CA ILE A 99 -20.21 -28.83 4.02
C ILE A 99 -20.51 -30.34 4.05
N VAL A 100 -19.57 -31.18 3.60
CA VAL A 100 -19.72 -32.64 3.65
C VAL A 100 -19.99 -33.13 5.06
N CYS A 101 -19.28 -32.63 6.08
CA CYS A 101 -19.49 -33.03 7.47
C CYS A 101 -20.89 -32.68 7.99
N VAL A 102 -21.39 -31.48 7.67
CA VAL A 102 -22.72 -30.98 8.04
C VAL A 102 -23.83 -31.78 7.35
N VAL A 103 -23.72 -31.95 6.04
CA VAL A 103 -24.69 -32.69 5.22
C VAL A 103 -24.69 -34.17 5.60
N ASP A 104 -23.52 -34.76 5.84
CA ASP A 104 -23.40 -36.14 6.29
C ASP A 104 -24.15 -36.35 7.61
N ALA A 105 -23.94 -35.49 8.61
CA ALA A 105 -24.67 -35.58 9.88
C ALA A 105 -26.19 -35.40 9.67
N PHE A 106 -26.59 -34.42 8.88
CA PHE A 106 -28.01 -34.18 8.58
C PHE A 106 -28.71 -35.41 7.96
N LEU A 107 -28.00 -36.15 7.11
CA LEU A 107 -28.55 -37.30 6.37
C LEU A 107 -28.53 -38.64 7.13
N ILE A 108 -28.01 -38.71 8.37
CA ILE A 108 -28.00 -39.95 9.18
C ILE A 108 -29.37 -40.65 9.21
N PRO A 109 -30.51 -39.96 9.46
CA PRO A 109 -31.82 -40.63 9.54
C PRO A 109 -32.31 -41.16 8.20
N VAL A 110 -31.91 -40.50 7.11
CA VAL A 110 -32.25 -40.93 5.74
C VAL A 110 -31.49 -42.20 5.39
N ARG A 111 -30.21 -42.30 5.81
CA ARG A 111 -29.36 -43.48 5.57
C ARG A 111 -29.69 -44.67 6.46
N ALA A 112 -30.21 -44.41 7.66
CA ALA A 112 -30.64 -45.45 8.59
C ALA A 112 -32.04 -46.03 8.28
N ALA A 113 -32.79 -45.45 7.33
CA ALA A 113 -34.14 -45.91 6.98
C ALA A 113 -34.10 -47.24 6.20
N PRO A 114 -34.85 -48.28 6.62
CA PRO A 114 -34.90 -49.55 5.89
C PRO A 114 -35.62 -49.41 4.54
N VAL A 115 -35.08 -50.05 3.50
CA VAL A 115 -35.49 -50.00 2.08
C VAL A 115 -36.98 -50.30 1.81
N ARG A 116 -37.71 -50.90 2.77
CA ARG A 116 -39.11 -51.33 2.63
C ARG A 116 -40.18 -50.31 3.05
N HIS A 117 -39.82 -49.14 3.60
CA HIS A 117 -40.79 -48.09 3.92
C HIS A 117 -40.44 -46.78 3.21
N ARG A 118 -41.47 -46.04 2.78
CA ARG A 118 -41.36 -44.74 2.10
C ARG A 118 -40.23 -43.92 2.72
N PRO A 119 -39.29 -43.37 1.93
CA PRO A 119 -38.18 -42.59 2.49
C PRO A 119 -38.77 -41.50 3.37
N GLY A 120 -38.30 -41.42 4.62
CA GLY A 120 -38.75 -40.43 5.58
C GLY A 120 -38.54 -39.04 4.98
N ARG A 121 -39.62 -38.38 4.56
CA ARG A 121 -39.56 -37.06 3.94
C ARG A 121 -39.10 -36.09 5.02
N LEU A 122 -37.91 -35.51 4.88
CA LEU A 122 -37.42 -34.46 5.77
C LEU A 122 -38.44 -33.33 5.81
N SER A 123 -38.75 -32.81 7.00
CA SER A 123 -39.67 -31.68 7.11
C SER A 123 -39.07 -30.44 6.43
N GLY A 124 -39.91 -29.59 5.83
CA GLY A 124 -39.45 -28.33 5.24
C GLY A 124 -38.65 -27.47 6.23
N TRP A 125 -39.06 -27.49 7.51
CA TRP A 125 -38.34 -26.84 8.61
C TRP A 125 -36.96 -27.44 8.88
N ALA A 126 -36.76 -28.75 8.73
CA ALA A 126 -35.45 -29.37 8.89
C ALA A 126 -34.50 -28.97 7.73
N VAL A 127 -35.04 -28.86 6.51
CA VAL A 127 -34.28 -28.40 5.33
C VAL A 127 -33.91 -26.92 5.47
N ALA A 128 -34.85 -26.07 5.89
CA ALA A 128 -34.56 -24.67 6.19
C ALA A 128 -33.51 -24.54 7.31
N GLY A 129 -33.62 -25.36 8.36
CA GLY A 129 -32.66 -25.37 9.47
C GLY A 129 -31.23 -25.73 9.02
N VAL A 130 -31.04 -26.75 8.18
CA VAL A 130 -29.69 -27.09 7.69
C VAL A 130 -29.14 -26.04 6.73
N ALA A 131 -30.00 -25.36 5.96
CA ALA A 131 -29.57 -24.24 5.11
C ALA A 131 -28.97 -23.10 5.94
N VAL A 132 -29.58 -22.76 7.09
CA VAL A 132 -29.03 -21.77 8.04
C VAL A 132 -27.67 -22.22 8.59
N VAL A 133 -27.56 -23.49 8.99
CA VAL A 133 -26.29 -24.06 9.48
C VAL A 133 -25.19 -24.00 8.42
N LEU A 134 -25.52 -24.32 7.17
CA LEU A 134 -24.58 -24.21 6.04
C LEU A 134 -24.19 -22.75 5.80
N GLY A 135 -25.12 -21.79 5.92
CA GLY A 135 -24.81 -20.37 5.87
C GLY A 135 -23.74 -19.96 6.90
N PHE A 136 -23.87 -20.43 8.15
CA PHE A 136 -22.89 -20.17 9.20
C PHE A 136 -21.50 -20.74 8.89
N VAL A 137 -21.43 -21.83 8.12
CA VAL A 137 -20.16 -22.39 7.62
C VAL A 137 -19.63 -21.61 6.42
N MET A 138 -20.48 -21.25 5.46
CA MET A 138 -20.07 -20.60 4.22
C MET A 138 -19.57 -19.16 4.43
N VAL A 139 -20.21 -18.39 5.32
CA VAL A 139 -19.91 -16.95 5.50
C VAL A 139 -18.44 -16.68 5.88
N PRO A 140 -17.85 -17.34 6.90
CA PRO A 140 -16.44 -17.12 7.23
C PRO A 140 -15.49 -17.51 6.09
N HIS A 141 -15.76 -18.61 5.38
CA HIS A 141 -14.95 -19.03 4.23
C HIS A 141 -15.04 -18.04 3.06
N GLY A 142 -16.23 -17.48 2.80
CA GLY A 142 -16.45 -16.43 1.80
C GLY A 142 -15.70 -15.15 2.16
N TRP A 143 -15.72 -14.75 3.43
CA TRP A 143 -14.97 -13.60 3.93
C TRP A 143 -13.46 -13.77 3.79
N VAL A 144 -12.91 -14.93 4.14
CA VAL A 144 -11.48 -15.24 3.92
C VAL A 144 -11.14 -15.24 2.43
N ALA A 145 -12.01 -15.82 1.59
CA ALA A 145 -11.81 -15.84 0.14
C ALA A 145 -11.76 -14.42 -0.45
N GLN A 146 -12.68 -13.54 -0.03
CA GLN A 146 -12.72 -12.15 -0.48
C GLN A 146 -11.44 -11.40 -0.12
N ARG A 147 -10.98 -11.51 1.12
CA ARG A 147 -9.74 -10.84 1.57
C ARG A 147 -8.49 -11.37 0.87
N ASN A 148 -8.44 -12.68 0.64
CA ASN A 148 -7.34 -13.31 -0.07
C ASN A 148 -7.28 -12.87 -1.54
N LEU A 149 -8.44 -12.74 -2.19
CA LEU A 149 -8.53 -12.19 -3.55
C LEU A 149 -8.15 -10.71 -3.58
N ALA A 150 -8.62 -9.90 -2.63
CA ALA A 150 -8.23 -8.48 -2.54
C ALA A 150 -6.71 -8.32 -2.39
N LEU A 151 -6.06 -9.13 -1.54
CA LEU A 151 -4.60 -9.15 -1.43
C LEU A 151 -3.91 -9.60 -2.73
N TYR A 152 -4.45 -10.60 -3.41
CA TYR A 152 -3.88 -11.06 -4.67
C TYR A 152 -3.97 -9.97 -5.75
N ASP A 153 -5.12 -9.30 -5.85
CA ASP A 153 -5.33 -8.18 -6.75
C ASP A 153 -4.38 -7.03 -6.40
N LEU A 154 -4.18 -6.71 -5.11
CA LEU A 154 -3.20 -5.73 -4.66
C LEU A 154 -1.78 -6.10 -5.10
N PHE A 155 -1.33 -7.32 -4.80
CA PHE A 155 0.06 -7.72 -5.03
C PHE A 155 0.41 -7.91 -6.50
N THR A 156 -0.60 -7.98 -7.37
CA THR A 156 -0.44 -8.05 -8.82
C THR A 156 -0.83 -6.75 -9.53
N TYR A 157 -1.27 -5.73 -8.78
CA TYR A 157 -1.64 -4.44 -9.33
C TYR A 157 -0.39 -3.69 -9.83
N ASP A 158 -0.52 -3.09 -11.00
CA ASP A 158 0.50 -2.21 -11.56
C ASP A 158 0.30 -0.78 -11.06
N PHE A 159 1.04 -0.42 -10.01
CA PHE A 159 1.02 0.92 -9.41
C PHE A 159 1.74 1.97 -10.26
N THR A 160 2.39 1.58 -11.35
CA THR A 160 3.18 2.53 -12.13
C THR A 160 2.36 3.24 -13.20
N ALA A 161 1.24 2.64 -13.61
CA ALA A 161 0.34 3.17 -14.61
C ALA A 161 -0.63 4.18 -13.99
N ASP A 162 -0.78 5.35 -14.63
CA ASP A 162 -1.72 6.37 -14.23
C ASP A 162 -3.16 5.98 -14.67
N PRO A 163 -4.13 5.82 -13.74
CA PRO A 163 -5.52 5.49 -14.05
C PRO A 163 -6.23 6.58 -14.87
N GLY A 164 -5.74 7.83 -14.86
CA GLY A 164 -6.25 8.95 -15.64
C GLY A 164 -5.78 9.00 -17.10
N GLN A 165 -4.82 8.15 -17.51
CA GLN A 165 -4.24 8.15 -18.87
C GLN A 165 -4.57 6.92 -19.72
N ALA A 166 -5.32 5.95 -19.20
CA ALA A 166 -5.67 4.72 -19.93
C ALA A 166 -6.55 4.92 -21.20
N THR A 167 -6.90 6.15 -21.58
CA THR A 167 -7.80 6.42 -22.73
C THR A 167 -7.18 7.11 -23.95
N THR A 168 -5.87 7.33 -23.99
CA THR A 168 -5.20 7.74 -25.25
C THR A 168 -4.66 6.52 -25.99
N THR A 169 -5.57 5.63 -26.39
CA THR A 169 -5.26 4.63 -27.44
C THR A 169 -4.98 5.38 -28.73
N THR A 170 -3.69 5.54 -29.01
CA THR A 170 -3.06 5.46 -30.34
C THR A 170 -4.04 5.20 -31.48
N LEU A 171 -4.42 6.28 -32.19
CA LEU A 171 -4.77 6.14 -33.60
C LEU A 171 -3.54 5.56 -34.32
N PRO A 172 -3.68 4.45 -35.07
CA PRO A 172 -2.54 3.84 -35.74
C PRO A 172 -1.97 4.81 -36.79
N PRO A 173 -0.64 5.00 -36.85
CA PRO A 173 -0.04 5.81 -37.90
C PRO A 173 -0.23 5.15 -39.27
N THR A 174 -0.65 5.99 -40.20
CA THR A 174 -0.88 5.79 -41.62
C THR A 174 0.20 4.96 -42.31
N THR A 175 -0.23 3.94 -43.05
CA THR A 175 0.58 3.16 -43.98
C THR A 175 1.12 4.01 -45.14
N LEU A 176 2.45 4.06 -45.29
CA LEU A 176 3.15 4.32 -46.55
C LEU A 176 4.17 3.18 -46.78
N PRO A 177 4.35 2.70 -48.02
CA PRO A 177 5.03 1.43 -48.30
C PRO A 177 6.56 1.57 -48.32
N PRO A 178 7.31 0.48 -48.05
CA PRO A 178 8.77 0.51 -48.06
C PRO A 178 9.36 0.26 -49.47
N PRO A 179 10.57 0.75 -49.77
CA PRO A 179 11.35 0.21 -50.88
C PRO A 179 12.21 -0.98 -50.43
N THR A 180 11.97 -2.11 -51.10
CA THR A 180 12.92 -3.12 -51.65
C THR A 180 14.43 -2.82 -51.45
N THR A 181 15.36 -3.73 -51.12
CA THR A 181 15.62 -5.13 -51.50
C THR A 181 16.89 -5.62 -50.76
N SER A 182 16.95 -6.84 -50.19
CA SER A 182 17.78 -8.00 -50.66
C SER A 182 17.87 -9.11 -49.57
N PRO A 183 18.18 -10.38 -49.93
CA PRO A 183 17.63 -11.60 -49.29
C PRO A 183 18.64 -12.43 -48.45
N PRO A 184 18.24 -13.59 -47.86
CA PRO A 184 18.77 -14.11 -46.60
C PRO A 184 19.79 -15.25 -46.75
N VAL A 185 20.56 -15.50 -45.69
CA VAL A 185 21.26 -16.78 -45.46
C VAL A 185 20.63 -17.49 -44.28
N SER A 186 19.98 -18.61 -44.57
CA SER A 186 19.55 -19.61 -43.60
C SER A 186 20.66 -20.64 -43.40
N VAL A 187 20.97 -20.98 -42.14
CA VAL A 187 21.44 -22.33 -41.82
C VAL A 187 20.78 -22.77 -40.52
N SER A 188 19.99 -23.84 -40.65
CA SER A 188 19.41 -24.63 -39.58
C SER A 188 20.45 -25.65 -39.10
N SER A 189 20.57 -25.89 -37.80
CA SER A 189 20.82 -27.25 -37.30
C SER A 189 20.40 -27.41 -35.84
N THR A 190 19.45 -28.31 -35.67
CA THR A 190 18.98 -28.95 -34.45
C THR A 190 20.12 -29.64 -33.70
N THR A 191 20.20 -29.47 -32.38
CA THR A 191 20.77 -30.49 -31.49
C THR A 191 19.95 -30.53 -30.20
N THR A 192 19.23 -31.63 -30.05
CA THR A 192 18.53 -32.03 -28.85
C THR A 192 19.55 -32.54 -27.84
N SER A 193 19.69 -31.85 -26.71
CA SER A 193 20.41 -32.34 -25.53
C SER A 193 19.48 -32.31 -24.34
N THR A 194 19.11 -33.50 -23.90
CA THR A 194 18.37 -33.78 -22.67
C THR A 194 19.30 -33.51 -21.48
N THR A 195 19.06 -32.42 -20.75
CA THR A 195 19.75 -32.15 -19.49
C THR A 195 18.79 -32.35 -18.33
N THR A 196 19.12 -33.32 -17.50
CA THR A 196 18.46 -33.70 -16.25
C THR A 196 18.41 -32.51 -15.30
N THR A 197 17.20 -32.03 -14.98
CA THR A 197 16.96 -31.01 -13.96
C THR A 197 17.29 -31.58 -12.59
N SER A 198 18.47 -31.22 -12.06
CA SER A 198 18.76 -31.31 -10.64
C SER A 198 18.19 -30.06 -9.98
N THR A 199 17.03 -30.19 -9.35
CA THR A 199 16.42 -29.16 -8.50
C THR A 199 17.32 -28.95 -7.28
N SER A 200 18.17 -27.93 -7.34
CA SER A 200 18.73 -27.31 -6.13
C SER A 200 17.75 -26.25 -5.68
N THR A 201 17.01 -26.53 -4.61
CA THR A 201 16.25 -25.52 -3.88
C THR A 201 17.24 -24.66 -3.12
N THR A 202 17.79 -23.66 -3.79
CA THR A 202 18.41 -22.52 -3.11
C THR A 202 17.27 -21.58 -2.77
N THR A 203 16.91 -21.49 -1.49
CA THR A 203 16.11 -20.38 -0.98
C THR A 203 16.95 -19.12 -1.13
N THR A 204 16.86 -18.46 -2.28
CA THR A 204 17.40 -17.12 -2.45
C THR A 204 16.45 -16.18 -1.72
N THR A 205 16.74 -15.87 -0.47
CA THR A 205 16.20 -14.65 0.14
C THR A 205 16.62 -13.52 -0.82
N MET A 206 15.67 -12.76 -1.36
CA MET A 206 16.00 -11.56 -2.12
C MET A 206 16.93 -10.69 -1.26
N PRO A 207 18.01 -10.12 -1.83
CA PRO A 207 18.86 -9.17 -1.12
C PRO A 207 18.00 -8.01 -0.60
N ASP A 208 18.32 -7.50 0.58
CA ASP A 208 17.73 -6.27 1.12
C ASP A 208 17.87 -5.16 0.04
N PRO A 209 16.77 -4.53 -0.43
CA PRO A 209 16.85 -3.50 -1.47
C PRO A 209 17.69 -2.29 -1.04
N PHE A 210 18.00 -2.17 0.24
CA PHE A 210 18.80 -1.10 0.82
C PHE A 210 20.25 -1.55 1.14
N GLU A 211 20.63 -2.79 0.79
CA GLU A 211 22.00 -3.28 1.02
C GLU A 211 23.02 -2.44 0.23
N GLY A 212 23.95 -1.81 0.94
CA GLY A 212 24.98 -0.95 0.33
C GLY A 212 24.46 0.42 -0.14
N VAL A 213 23.23 0.78 0.22
CA VAL A 213 22.65 2.11 -0.05
C VAL A 213 22.86 2.98 1.19
N ASP A 214 23.62 4.07 1.04
CA ASP A 214 23.90 4.99 2.16
C ASP A 214 22.63 5.64 2.72
N ARG A 215 21.69 6.02 1.84
CA ARG A 215 20.37 6.56 2.23
C ARG A 215 19.28 6.16 1.26
N VAL A 216 18.09 5.84 1.76
CA VAL A 216 16.89 5.59 0.97
C VAL A 216 16.13 6.91 0.78
N ASN A 217 16.11 7.42 -0.44
CA ASN A 217 15.41 8.65 -0.81
C ASN A 217 14.09 8.34 -1.53
N VAL A 218 12.97 8.78 -0.96
CA VAL A 218 11.62 8.63 -1.50
C VAL A 218 10.99 10.00 -1.75
N LEU A 219 10.55 10.26 -2.98
CA LEU A 219 9.85 11.47 -3.36
C LEU A 219 8.33 11.30 -3.20
N LEU A 220 7.73 12.06 -2.29
CA LEU A 220 6.29 12.16 -2.14
C LEU A 220 5.75 13.29 -3.01
N LEU A 221 4.80 12.96 -3.87
CA LEU A 221 4.12 13.86 -4.79
C LEU A 221 2.64 13.95 -4.41
N GLY A 222 2.14 15.16 -4.17
CA GLY A 222 0.71 15.43 -4.03
C GLY A 222 0.15 15.97 -5.34
N GLY A 223 -0.67 15.17 -6.02
CA GLY A 223 -1.30 15.53 -7.29
C GLY A 223 -2.67 16.19 -7.11
N ASP A 224 -2.91 17.31 -7.79
CA ASP A 224 -4.25 17.87 -7.95
C ASP A 224 -4.86 17.39 -9.29
N ALA A 225 -5.12 16.08 -9.35
CA ALA A 225 -5.94 15.45 -10.38
C ALA A 225 -7.41 15.49 -9.95
N GLY A 226 -8.36 15.60 -10.89
CA GLY A 226 -9.78 15.64 -10.53
C GLY A 226 -10.69 15.50 -11.74
N VAL A 227 -11.96 15.19 -11.49
CA VAL A 227 -12.97 15.00 -12.55
C VAL A 227 -13.04 16.24 -13.44
N GLY A 228 -12.69 16.08 -14.73
CA GLY A 228 -12.72 17.17 -15.72
C GLY A 228 -11.44 18.00 -15.85
N ARG A 229 -10.35 17.67 -15.14
CA ARG A 229 -9.04 18.29 -15.33
C ARG A 229 -8.16 17.45 -16.25
N SER A 230 -7.54 18.09 -17.25
CA SER A 230 -6.55 17.44 -18.11
C SER A 230 -5.14 17.61 -17.55
N GLY A 231 -4.52 16.51 -17.12
CA GLY A 231 -3.15 16.49 -16.60
C GLY A 231 -3.05 16.56 -15.08
N ILE A 232 -1.91 16.11 -14.55
CA ILE A 232 -1.61 16.07 -13.12
C ILE A 232 -0.59 17.16 -12.80
N ARG A 233 -0.93 18.06 -11.88
CA ARG A 233 0.01 19.03 -11.31
C ARG A 233 0.40 18.59 -9.92
N THR A 234 1.70 18.48 -9.67
CA THR A 234 2.25 18.07 -8.38
C THR A 234 2.47 19.29 -7.50
N ASP A 235 1.47 19.65 -6.71
CA ASP A 235 1.47 20.84 -5.86
C ASP A 235 2.26 20.64 -4.55
N THR A 236 2.54 19.39 -4.19
CA THR A 236 3.39 18.97 -3.07
C THR A 236 4.54 18.13 -3.61
N MET A 237 5.77 18.46 -3.24
CA MET A 237 6.99 17.72 -3.58
C MET A 237 7.89 17.68 -2.35
N ILE A 238 7.96 16.52 -1.70
CA ILE A 238 8.72 16.30 -0.47
C ILE A 238 9.61 15.08 -0.67
N VAL A 239 10.92 15.24 -0.52
CA VAL A 239 11.85 14.10 -0.50
C VAL A 239 12.10 13.71 0.95
N ILE A 240 11.75 12.48 1.30
CA ILE A 240 12.13 11.85 2.58
C ILE A 240 13.41 11.06 2.34
N SER A 241 14.40 11.27 3.19
CA SER A 241 15.71 10.62 3.11
C SER A 241 15.99 9.91 4.43
N ILE A 242 16.11 8.57 4.40
CA ILE A 242 16.31 7.73 5.59
C ILE A 242 17.64 7.01 5.46
N ASP A 243 18.52 7.11 6.46
CA ASP A 243 19.70 6.25 6.59
C ASP A 243 19.25 4.88 7.13
N PRO A 244 19.35 3.79 6.36
CA PRO A 244 18.88 2.48 6.80
C PRO A 244 19.68 1.90 7.97
N ALA A 245 20.93 2.33 8.20
CA ALA A 245 21.77 1.85 9.28
C ALA A 245 21.48 2.54 10.61
N THR A 246 21.26 3.87 10.59
CA THR A 246 21.05 4.67 11.80
C THR A 246 19.60 5.02 12.09
N GLY A 247 18.73 4.95 11.07
CA GLY A 247 17.35 5.45 11.15
C GLY A 247 17.23 6.96 10.98
N TRP A 248 18.34 7.70 10.83
CA TRP A 248 18.27 9.15 10.72
C TRP A 248 17.41 9.56 9.53
N THR A 249 16.45 10.45 9.76
CA THR A 249 15.51 10.90 8.74
C THR A 249 15.69 12.39 8.49
N ALA A 250 15.60 12.81 7.22
CA ALA A 250 15.55 14.21 6.83
C ALA A 250 14.46 14.41 5.76
N MET A 251 13.83 15.59 5.75
CA MET A 251 12.83 15.95 4.73
C MET A 251 13.19 17.23 3.98
N PHE A 252 12.96 17.20 2.67
CA PHE A 252 13.32 18.28 1.76
C PHE A 252 12.11 18.65 0.91
N SER A 253 11.55 19.83 1.16
CA SER A 253 10.35 20.27 0.46
C SER A 253 10.70 21.30 -0.61
N VAL A 254 10.31 21.02 -1.85
CA VAL A 254 10.51 21.92 -3.01
C VAL A 254 9.19 22.61 -3.33
N THR A 255 9.19 23.94 -3.38
CA THR A 255 7.97 24.69 -3.70
C THR A 255 7.53 24.44 -5.15
N ARG A 256 6.22 24.36 -5.38
CA ARG A 256 5.64 24.19 -6.72
C ARG A 256 6.03 25.26 -7.74
N GLY A 257 6.37 26.46 -7.26
CA GLY A 257 6.66 27.62 -8.09
C GLY A 257 8.12 27.76 -8.50
N THR A 258 9.03 26.90 -8.01
CA THR A 258 10.45 26.95 -8.37
C THR A 258 10.62 26.73 -9.87
N ALA A 259 11.28 27.66 -10.55
CA ALA A 259 11.52 27.63 -12.00
C ALA A 259 13.01 27.45 -12.32
N GLN A 260 13.32 27.13 -13.58
CA GLN A 260 14.70 26.95 -14.07
C GLN A 260 15.50 25.92 -13.25
N ILE A 261 14.85 24.84 -12.83
CA ILE A 261 15.51 23.78 -12.07
C ILE A 261 16.48 23.03 -13.00
N PRO A 262 17.76 22.85 -12.64
CA PRO A 262 18.72 22.19 -13.51
C PRO A 262 18.32 20.76 -13.86
N ILE A 263 18.38 20.39 -15.14
CA ILE A 263 18.18 19.01 -15.59
C ILE A 263 19.55 18.30 -15.48
N PRO A 264 19.63 17.06 -14.98
CA PRO A 264 20.90 16.34 -14.94
C PRO A 264 21.38 15.97 -16.35
N ASP A 265 22.69 15.96 -16.57
CA ASP A 265 23.32 15.55 -17.85
C ASP A 265 23.21 14.05 -18.13
N THR A 266 22.74 13.27 -17.15
CA THR A 266 22.52 11.83 -17.24
C THR A 266 21.23 11.44 -17.97
N VAL A 267 20.33 12.39 -18.25
CA VAL A 267 19.07 12.12 -18.96
C VAL A 267 19.02 12.78 -20.34
N PRO A 268 18.37 12.17 -21.34
CA PRO A 268 18.26 12.75 -22.69
C PRO A 268 17.63 14.15 -22.74
N ALA A 269 16.80 14.50 -21.75
CA ALA A 269 16.19 15.83 -21.64
C ALA A 269 17.19 16.97 -21.33
N TYR A 270 18.46 16.69 -21.01
CA TYR A 270 19.47 17.71 -20.70
C TYR A 270 19.61 18.79 -21.80
N ASP A 271 19.61 18.35 -23.06
CA ASP A 271 19.75 19.22 -24.23
C ASP A 271 18.40 19.69 -24.80
N ALA A 272 17.28 19.37 -24.14
CA ALA A 272 15.95 19.77 -24.59
C ALA A 272 15.73 21.29 -24.52
N PHE A 273 16.48 21.98 -23.66
CA PHE A 273 16.37 23.42 -23.44
C PHE A 273 17.74 24.08 -23.39
N GLY A 274 17.90 25.23 -24.04
CA GLY A 274 19.19 25.92 -24.13
C GLY A 274 19.78 26.42 -22.80
N CYS A 275 19.00 26.41 -21.71
CA CYS A 275 19.50 26.69 -20.36
C CYS A 275 20.01 25.46 -19.60
N HIS A 276 19.85 24.25 -20.16
CA HIS A 276 20.05 22.97 -19.45
C HIS A 276 19.26 22.89 -18.14
N CYS A 277 18.07 23.48 -18.16
CA CYS A 277 17.19 23.66 -17.03
C CYS A 277 15.73 23.44 -17.47
N PHE A 278 14.86 23.04 -16.56
CA PHE A 278 13.44 22.93 -16.81
C PHE A 278 12.84 24.35 -16.87
N PRO A 279 12.28 24.78 -18.01
CA PRO A 279 11.89 26.18 -18.20
C PRO A 279 10.57 26.54 -17.50
N GLY A 280 9.74 25.54 -17.20
CA GLY A 280 8.50 25.71 -16.44
C GLY A 280 8.76 25.77 -14.93
N ILE A 281 7.66 25.69 -14.17
CA ILE A 281 7.70 25.61 -12.71
C ILE A 281 7.63 24.16 -12.23
N ALA A 282 8.14 23.89 -11.03
CA ALA A 282 8.35 22.54 -10.51
C ALA A 282 7.13 21.60 -10.60
N ASN A 283 5.90 22.10 -10.40
CA ASN A 283 4.70 21.26 -10.48
C ASN A 283 4.31 20.77 -11.89
N GLU A 284 4.99 21.24 -12.92
CA GLU A 284 4.80 20.80 -14.30
C GLU A 284 5.75 19.68 -14.71
N ILE A 285 6.79 19.39 -13.92
CA ILE A 285 7.83 18.41 -14.26
C ILE A 285 7.23 17.02 -14.50
N TYR A 286 6.34 16.57 -13.60
CA TYR A 286 5.72 15.25 -13.72
C TYR A 286 4.93 15.12 -15.04
N GLN A 287 4.09 16.12 -15.34
CA GLN A 287 3.31 16.12 -16.57
C GLN A 287 4.19 16.23 -17.82
N TYR A 288 5.27 17.02 -17.76
CA TYR A 288 6.23 17.12 -18.85
C TYR A 288 6.91 15.77 -19.14
N GLY A 289 7.28 15.02 -18.09
CA GLY A 289 7.86 13.68 -18.23
C GLY A 289 6.91 12.69 -18.89
N LEU A 290 5.62 12.73 -18.55
CA LEU A 290 4.59 11.91 -19.22
C LEU A 290 4.43 12.26 -20.70
N GLN A 291 4.55 13.54 -21.06
CA GLN A 291 4.41 14.02 -22.44
C GLN A 291 5.67 13.80 -23.29
N ASN A 292 6.83 13.61 -22.65
CA ASN A 292 8.13 13.47 -23.31
C ASN A 292 8.87 12.23 -22.79
N PRO A 293 8.33 11.02 -23.02
CA PRO A 293 8.84 9.79 -22.42
C PRO A 293 10.30 9.48 -22.80
N GLU A 294 10.72 9.86 -24.02
CA GLU A 294 12.11 9.68 -24.48
C GLU A 294 13.11 10.54 -23.71
N GLY A 295 12.67 11.64 -23.09
CA GLY A 295 13.50 12.54 -22.30
C GLY A 295 13.87 11.99 -20.92
N PHE A 296 13.04 11.10 -20.36
CA PHE A 296 13.18 10.55 -19.01
C PHE A 296 12.91 9.03 -18.98
N PRO A 297 13.77 8.23 -19.64
CA PRO A 297 13.64 6.78 -19.67
C PRO A 297 13.89 6.16 -18.28
N GLY A 298 13.61 4.87 -18.12
CA GLY A 298 14.00 4.13 -16.91
C GLY A 298 12.87 3.48 -16.11
N GLY A 299 11.70 3.27 -16.72
CA GLY A 299 10.59 2.59 -16.06
C GLY A 299 9.26 2.90 -16.74
N PRO A 300 8.18 2.27 -16.28
CA PRO A 300 6.83 2.47 -16.84
C PRO A 300 6.23 3.86 -16.60
N ASN A 301 6.74 4.65 -15.64
CA ASN A 301 6.24 6.00 -15.35
C ASN A 301 7.30 7.10 -15.61
N THR A 302 7.23 7.73 -16.79
CA THR A 302 8.20 8.76 -17.19
C THR A 302 8.00 10.10 -16.49
N GLY A 303 6.80 10.36 -15.95
CA GLY A 303 6.53 11.54 -15.11
C GLY A 303 7.25 11.46 -13.77
N GLY A 304 7.16 10.30 -13.11
CA GLY A 304 7.92 9.99 -11.91
C GLY A 304 9.41 10.06 -12.16
N ASN A 305 9.90 9.47 -13.26
CA ASN A 305 11.31 9.54 -13.64
C ASN A 305 11.80 10.98 -13.81
N ALA A 306 11.00 11.85 -14.46
CA ALA A 306 11.33 13.26 -14.61
C ALA A 306 11.43 13.97 -13.26
N ALA A 307 10.46 13.75 -12.38
CA ALA A 307 10.45 14.35 -11.05
C ALA A 307 11.64 13.89 -10.21
N LYS A 308 11.93 12.58 -10.18
CA LYS A 308 13.10 12.02 -9.48
C LYS A 308 14.42 12.59 -10.02
N ALA A 309 14.60 12.63 -11.34
CA ALA A 309 15.83 13.11 -11.96
C ALA A 309 16.07 14.60 -11.72
N VAL A 310 15.06 15.44 -11.97
CA VAL A 310 15.20 16.90 -11.88
C VAL A 310 15.29 17.37 -10.42
N LEU A 311 14.44 16.85 -9.52
CA LEU A 311 14.48 17.22 -8.11
C LEU A 311 15.69 16.59 -7.39
N GLY A 312 16.08 15.37 -7.74
CA GLY A 312 17.29 14.74 -7.20
C GLY A 312 18.53 15.55 -7.57
N ASN A 313 18.63 15.99 -8.84
CA ASN A 313 19.71 16.87 -9.28
C ASN A 313 19.70 18.23 -8.56
N LEU A 314 18.53 18.84 -8.32
CA LEU A 314 18.43 20.06 -7.54
C LEU A 314 19.01 19.90 -6.13
N LEU A 315 18.63 18.80 -5.45
CA LEU A 315 19.01 18.51 -4.06
C LEU A 315 20.42 17.93 -3.94
N GLY A 316 20.98 17.38 -5.02
CA GLY A 316 22.27 16.68 -4.99
C GLY A 316 22.19 15.28 -4.39
N VAL A 317 21.02 14.62 -4.48
CA VAL A 317 20.80 13.25 -3.99
C VAL A 317 20.10 12.40 -5.04
N ASP A 318 20.39 11.10 -5.07
CA ASP A 318 19.69 10.16 -5.95
C ASP A 318 18.34 9.80 -5.34
N ILE A 319 17.24 10.10 -6.03
CA ILE A 319 15.90 9.72 -5.59
C ILE A 319 15.58 8.32 -6.13
N HIS A 320 15.45 7.34 -5.24
CA HIS A 320 15.26 5.94 -5.62
C HIS A 320 13.82 5.67 -6.05
N TYR A 321 12.86 6.16 -5.25
CA TYR A 321 11.44 5.86 -5.43
C TYR A 321 10.60 7.13 -5.39
N PHE A 322 9.39 7.06 -5.94
CA PHE A 322 8.37 8.09 -5.74
C PHE A 322 7.03 7.48 -5.37
N ALA A 323 6.20 8.23 -4.65
CA ALA A 323 4.80 7.93 -4.44
C ALA A 323 3.99 9.19 -4.74
N LEU A 324 3.16 9.12 -5.77
CA LEU A 324 2.19 10.14 -6.12
C LEU A 324 0.83 9.75 -5.58
N VAL A 325 0.22 10.66 -4.82
CA VAL A 325 -1.09 10.48 -4.21
C VAL A 325 -1.97 11.65 -4.64
N ASP A 326 -3.16 11.38 -5.15
CA ASP A 326 -4.16 12.41 -5.43
C ASP A 326 -4.95 12.80 -4.16
N LEU A 327 -5.92 13.70 -4.31
CA LEU A 327 -6.68 14.23 -3.18
C LEU A 327 -7.54 13.14 -2.51
N GLN A 328 -8.19 12.30 -3.31
CA GLN A 328 -9.04 11.23 -2.79
C GLN A 328 -8.21 10.12 -2.14
N GLY A 329 -7.10 9.74 -2.75
CA GLY A 329 -6.15 8.77 -2.19
C GLY A 329 -5.59 9.23 -0.86
N PHE A 330 -5.32 10.52 -0.68
CA PHE A 330 -4.92 11.04 0.62
C PHE A 330 -6.00 10.81 1.68
N VAL A 331 -7.26 11.15 1.38
CA VAL A 331 -8.40 10.94 2.30
C VAL A 331 -8.52 9.46 2.66
N ASP A 332 -8.51 8.60 1.65
CA ASP A 332 -8.71 7.16 1.83
C ASP A 332 -7.58 6.51 2.63
N ILE A 333 -6.32 6.95 2.42
CA ILE A 333 -5.17 6.48 3.19
C ILE A 333 -5.31 6.88 4.67
N VAL A 334 -5.62 8.14 4.96
CA VAL A 334 -5.77 8.63 6.34
C VAL A 334 -6.92 7.90 7.05
N ASP A 335 -8.08 7.77 6.41
CA ASP A 335 -9.23 7.06 6.99
C ASP A 335 -8.90 5.59 7.27
N ALA A 336 -8.18 4.94 6.36
CA ALA A 336 -7.90 3.52 6.48
C ALA A 336 -6.80 3.19 7.50
N VAL A 337 -5.92 4.14 7.84
CA VAL A 337 -5.03 4.00 9.01
C VAL A 337 -5.72 4.31 10.33
N GLY A 338 -6.93 4.89 10.29
CA GLY A 338 -7.79 5.17 11.45
C GLY A 338 -7.87 6.64 11.83
N GLY A 339 -7.50 7.56 10.93
CA GLY A 339 -7.37 8.99 11.19
C GLY A 339 -5.95 9.38 11.61
N VAL A 340 -5.76 10.67 11.90
CA VAL A 340 -4.50 11.24 12.36
C VAL A 340 -4.74 12.24 13.49
N THR A 341 -4.11 12.02 14.64
CA THR A 341 -4.08 13.01 15.72
C THR A 341 -3.09 14.13 15.36
N ILE A 342 -3.54 15.40 15.36
CA ILE A 342 -2.72 16.58 15.05
C ILE A 342 -2.95 17.65 16.12
N THR A 343 -1.86 18.24 16.61
CA THR A 343 -1.89 19.45 17.44
C THR A 343 -1.84 20.69 16.54
N VAL A 344 -2.92 21.46 16.54
CA VAL A 344 -3.04 22.71 15.79
C VAL A 344 -2.59 23.85 16.69
N THR A 345 -1.48 24.49 16.32
CA THR A 345 -0.87 25.60 17.07
C THR A 345 -1.49 26.96 16.73
N GLU A 346 -1.94 27.13 15.48
CA GLU A 346 -2.56 28.35 14.97
C GLU A 346 -3.89 28.09 14.28
N ARG A 347 -4.81 29.05 14.37
CA ARG A 347 -6.15 28.92 13.77
C ARG A 347 -6.07 28.82 12.25
N VAL A 348 -6.64 27.76 11.68
CA VAL A 348 -6.82 27.61 10.23
C VAL A 348 -8.26 28.00 9.87
N TYR A 349 -8.42 29.15 9.19
CA TYR A 349 -9.73 29.65 8.78
C TYR A 349 -9.83 29.84 7.26
N ASP A 350 -10.64 29.01 6.61
CA ASP A 350 -10.97 29.10 5.19
C ASP A 350 -12.48 29.17 4.98
N PRO A 351 -13.05 30.35 4.69
CA PRO A 351 -14.49 30.49 4.53
C PRO A 351 -15.04 29.94 3.20
N ILE A 352 -14.17 29.53 2.27
CA ILE A 352 -14.55 29.08 0.92
C ILE A 352 -13.67 27.92 0.44
N TYR A 353 -13.42 26.94 1.31
CA TYR A 353 -12.59 25.78 0.97
C TYR A 353 -13.26 24.96 -0.15
N PRO A 354 -12.60 24.74 -1.30
CA PRO A 354 -13.23 24.12 -2.45
C PRO A 354 -13.19 22.59 -2.39
N HIS A 355 -14.32 21.95 -2.70
CA HIS A 355 -14.41 20.53 -2.99
C HIS A 355 -14.23 20.23 -4.49
N GLU A 356 -13.96 18.98 -4.82
CA GLU A 356 -13.80 18.55 -6.23
C GLU A 356 -15.08 18.69 -7.06
N ASP A 357 -16.25 18.59 -6.42
CA ASP A 357 -17.57 18.76 -7.07
C ASP A 357 -17.93 20.22 -7.34
N GLY A 358 -17.03 21.17 -7.01
CA GLY A 358 -17.21 22.60 -7.20
C GLY A 358 -17.99 23.31 -6.09
N THR A 359 -18.41 22.60 -5.04
CA THR A 359 -18.98 23.21 -3.83
C THR A 359 -17.88 23.77 -2.93
N THR A 360 -18.28 24.56 -1.93
CA THR A 360 -17.35 25.12 -0.93
C THR A 360 -17.87 24.92 0.48
N GLU A 361 -16.97 24.70 1.42
CA GLU A 361 -17.26 24.65 2.85
C GLU A 361 -16.49 25.72 3.63
N VAL A 362 -16.89 25.92 4.89
CA VAL A 362 -16.17 26.76 5.85
C VAL A 362 -15.32 25.86 6.73
N ILE A 363 -14.00 26.00 6.63
CA ILE A 363 -13.04 25.39 7.56
C ILE A 363 -12.71 26.41 8.65
N ASP A 364 -12.87 26.01 9.91
CA ASP A 364 -12.50 26.82 11.08
C ASP A 364 -11.92 25.91 12.17
N ILE A 365 -10.62 25.62 12.04
CA ILE A 365 -9.88 24.78 12.98
C ILE A 365 -9.21 25.72 13.98
N GLN A 366 -9.64 25.67 15.24
CA GLN A 366 -9.06 26.47 16.31
C GLN A 366 -7.77 25.80 16.81
N PRO A 367 -6.89 26.52 17.53
CA PRO A 367 -5.78 25.88 18.22
C PRO A 367 -6.26 24.80 19.21
N GLY A 368 -5.64 23.62 19.18
CA GLY A 368 -6.00 22.45 19.97
C GLY A 368 -5.59 21.14 19.33
N THR A 369 -5.75 20.02 20.04
CA THR A 369 -5.47 18.68 19.52
C THR A 369 -6.74 18.06 18.95
N TYR A 370 -6.66 17.52 17.74
CA TYR A 370 -7.78 16.94 17.00
C TYR A 370 -7.42 15.55 16.50
N ASP A 371 -8.37 14.62 16.60
CA ASP A 371 -8.37 13.40 15.80
C ASP A 371 -9.04 13.72 14.46
N MET A 372 -8.24 13.86 13.41
CA MET A 372 -8.71 14.23 12.07
C MET A 372 -8.98 12.97 11.24
N ASP A 373 -10.16 12.90 10.65
CA ASP A 373 -10.42 12.01 9.51
C ASP A 373 -9.70 12.52 8.26
N GLY A 374 -9.70 11.73 7.19
CA GLY A 374 -8.99 12.06 5.96
C GLY A 374 -9.44 13.37 5.34
N HIS A 375 -10.73 13.69 5.45
CA HIS A 375 -11.28 14.93 4.92
C HIS A 375 -10.79 16.17 5.70
N LEU A 376 -10.84 16.14 7.03
CA LEU A 376 -10.35 17.23 7.87
C LEU A 376 -8.81 17.37 7.78
N ALA A 377 -8.08 16.26 7.72
CA ALA A 377 -6.63 16.24 7.52
C ALA A 377 -6.24 16.86 6.17
N LEU A 378 -7.01 16.56 5.11
CA LEU A 378 -6.79 17.14 3.78
C LEU A 378 -7.04 18.65 3.80
N ALA A 379 -8.13 19.09 4.43
CA ALA A 379 -8.47 20.49 4.57
C ALA A 379 -7.38 21.26 5.36
N TYR A 380 -6.89 20.68 6.45
CA TYR A 380 -5.77 21.21 7.24
C TYR A 380 -4.50 21.36 6.39
N ALA A 381 -4.12 20.31 5.65
CA ALA A 381 -2.93 20.29 4.80
C ALA A 381 -3.01 21.23 3.58
N ARG A 382 -4.22 21.50 3.06
CA ARG A 382 -4.41 22.26 1.81
C ARG A 382 -4.79 23.72 2.01
N SER A 383 -5.41 24.09 3.13
CA SER A 383 -5.91 25.45 3.34
C SER A 383 -4.81 26.50 3.11
N ARG A 384 -5.16 27.58 2.38
CA ARG A 384 -4.27 28.71 2.04
C ARG A 384 -4.86 30.07 2.44
N ARG A 385 -6.08 30.09 2.97
CA ARG A 385 -6.70 31.34 3.44
C ARG A 385 -6.11 31.68 4.81
N ALA A 386 -5.69 32.93 4.96
CA ALA A 386 -5.03 33.47 6.15
C ALA A 386 -3.61 32.94 6.47
N SER A 387 -2.97 32.18 5.57
CA SER A 387 -1.61 31.65 5.73
C SER A 387 -0.84 31.64 4.40
N ASP A 388 0.49 31.64 4.42
CA ASP A 388 1.32 31.63 3.21
C ASP A 388 1.74 30.19 2.78
N ASP A 389 2.56 30.08 1.72
CA ASP A 389 3.03 28.78 1.23
C ASP A 389 3.91 28.05 2.27
N TYR A 390 4.64 28.80 3.11
CA TYR A 390 5.47 28.26 4.18
C TYR A 390 4.62 27.56 5.23
N ASP A 391 3.55 28.22 5.67
CA ASP A 391 2.62 27.66 6.65
C ASP A 391 1.93 26.40 6.14
N ARG A 392 1.55 26.38 4.84
CA ARG A 392 0.98 25.17 4.22
C ARG A 392 1.98 24.02 4.23
N MET A 393 3.22 24.27 3.83
CA MET A 393 4.27 23.25 3.83
C MET A 393 4.59 22.77 5.26
N GLY A 394 4.45 23.66 6.27
CA GLY A 394 4.48 23.30 7.68
C GLY A 394 3.39 22.29 8.06
N ARG A 395 2.13 22.57 7.72
CA ARG A 395 1.01 21.65 8.00
C ARG A 395 1.12 20.31 7.28
N GLN A 396 1.54 20.31 6.01
CA GLN A 396 1.78 19.07 5.25
C GLN A 396 2.83 18.18 5.92
N ARG A 397 3.89 18.79 6.46
CA ARG A 397 4.92 18.11 7.24
C ARG A 397 4.32 17.49 8.51
N CYS A 398 3.55 18.25 9.30
CA CYS A 398 2.92 17.75 10.52
C CYS A 398 1.99 16.55 10.26
N VAL A 399 1.27 16.56 9.14
CA VAL A 399 0.43 15.41 8.73
C VAL A 399 1.29 14.18 8.43
N ILE A 400 2.38 14.32 7.68
CA ILE A 400 3.26 13.18 7.32
C ILE A 400 3.91 12.58 8.56
N GLU A 401 4.42 13.43 9.45
CA GLU A 401 4.99 13.02 10.73
C GLU A 401 3.95 12.30 11.60
N ALA A 402 2.78 12.92 11.81
CA ALA A 402 1.74 12.31 12.63
C ALA A 402 1.27 10.97 12.06
N LEU A 403 1.20 10.82 10.73
CA LEU A 403 0.92 9.53 10.08
C LEU A 403 2.02 8.50 10.33
N ALA A 404 3.29 8.92 10.27
CA ALA A 404 4.43 8.05 10.49
C ALA A 404 4.52 7.60 11.96
N GLU A 405 4.29 8.50 12.91
CA GLU A 405 4.29 8.19 14.36
C GLU A 405 3.13 7.28 14.77
N GLN A 406 1.96 7.46 14.14
CA GLN A 406 0.77 6.64 14.41
C GLN A 406 0.75 5.34 13.61
N ALA A 407 1.69 5.13 12.69
CA ALA A 407 1.79 3.90 11.94
C ALA A 407 2.24 2.75 12.86
N ASP A 408 1.33 1.84 13.19
CA ASP A 408 1.67 0.53 13.74
C ASP A 408 2.11 -0.40 12.59
N PRO A 409 3.40 -0.76 12.46
CA PRO A 409 3.89 -1.58 11.34
C PRO A 409 3.18 -2.93 11.24
N ILE A 410 2.85 -3.55 12.39
CA ILE A 410 2.13 -4.83 12.43
C ILE A 410 0.65 -4.61 12.09
N GLY A 411 0.05 -3.55 12.62
CA GLY A 411 -1.30 -3.12 12.29
C GLY A 411 -1.48 -2.85 10.80
N LEU A 412 -0.50 -2.20 10.17
CA LEU A 412 -0.47 -1.91 8.73
C LEU A 412 -0.48 -3.21 7.91
N LEU A 413 0.39 -4.17 8.22
CA LEU A 413 0.40 -5.49 7.57
C LEU A 413 -0.96 -6.20 7.68
N ARG A 414 -1.63 -6.09 8.83
CA ARG A 414 -2.95 -6.70 9.07
C ARG A 414 -4.08 -5.98 8.32
N ARG A 415 -3.94 -4.67 8.10
CA ARG A 415 -4.93 -3.80 7.42
C ARG A 415 -4.70 -3.68 5.92
N LEU A 416 -3.58 -4.17 5.37
CA LEU A 416 -3.33 -4.18 3.92
C LEU A 416 -4.53 -4.62 3.06
N PRO A 417 -5.29 -5.69 3.39
CA PRO A 417 -6.48 -6.08 2.62
C PRO A 417 -7.58 -5.01 2.61
N ASP A 418 -7.70 -4.25 3.69
CA ASP A 418 -8.69 -3.18 3.84
C ASP A 418 -8.20 -1.86 3.21
N LEU A 419 -6.87 -1.68 3.05
CA LEU A 419 -6.24 -0.56 2.33
C LEU A 419 -6.32 -0.70 0.80
N VAL A 420 -6.54 -1.91 0.27
CA VAL A 420 -6.52 -2.17 -1.19
C VAL A 420 -7.43 -1.23 -1.98
N PRO A 421 -8.71 -1.05 -1.62
CA PRO A 421 -9.60 -0.17 -2.39
C PRO A 421 -9.20 1.31 -2.30
N ALA A 422 -8.54 1.71 -1.22
CA ALA A 422 -8.11 3.08 -0.94
C ALA A 422 -6.87 3.49 -1.75
N ILE A 423 -5.99 2.54 -2.06
CA ILE A 423 -4.69 2.78 -2.71
C ILE A 423 -4.74 2.46 -4.21
N GLN A 424 -5.55 1.47 -4.62
CA GLN A 424 -5.72 1.11 -6.03
C GLN A 424 -6.40 2.23 -6.80
N GLY A 425 -5.70 2.79 -7.80
CA GLY A 425 -6.24 3.83 -8.67
C GLY A 425 -6.14 5.26 -8.13
N THR A 426 -5.54 5.46 -6.97
CA THR A 426 -5.32 6.79 -6.34
C THR A 426 -3.85 7.04 -6.01
N VAL A 427 -3.07 5.96 -5.87
CA VAL A 427 -1.62 5.99 -5.68
C VAL A 427 -0.91 5.50 -6.93
N VAL A 428 0.08 6.27 -7.37
CA VAL A 428 0.99 5.91 -8.45
C VAL A 428 2.41 5.88 -7.89
N THR A 429 3.09 4.75 -7.96
CA THR A 429 4.43 4.56 -7.39
C THR A 429 5.25 3.55 -8.16
N ASP A 430 6.57 3.71 -8.12
CA ASP A 430 7.55 2.71 -8.58
C ASP A 430 8.14 1.87 -7.45
N ILE A 431 7.64 1.99 -6.21
CA ILE A 431 7.97 1.07 -5.12
C ILE A 431 7.44 -0.32 -5.49
N PRO A 432 8.31 -1.33 -5.66
CA PRO A 432 7.85 -2.68 -5.96
C PRO A 432 7.05 -3.23 -4.79
N VAL A 433 5.90 -3.85 -5.08
CA VAL A 433 5.07 -4.48 -4.03
C VAL A 433 5.88 -5.53 -3.24
N ALA A 434 6.80 -6.23 -3.90
CA ALA A 434 7.71 -7.17 -3.28
C ALA A 434 8.60 -6.56 -2.19
N SER A 435 8.88 -5.25 -2.26
CA SER A 435 9.74 -4.51 -1.33
C SER A 435 8.96 -3.85 -0.19
N ILE A 436 7.62 -3.88 -0.17
CA ILE A 436 6.82 -3.29 0.91
C ILE A 436 7.24 -3.79 2.31
N PRO A 437 7.51 -5.09 2.54
CA PRO A 437 8.04 -5.55 3.82
C PRO A 437 9.33 -4.84 4.26
N ASP A 438 10.22 -4.53 3.31
CA ASP A 438 11.47 -3.81 3.58
C ASP A 438 11.21 -2.34 3.93
N PHE A 439 10.25 -1.68 3.28
CA PHE A 439 9.82 -0.33 3.65
C PHE A 439 9.17 -0.27 5.02
N ILE A 440 8.38 -1.28 5.39
CA ILE A 440 7.78 -1.39 6.74
C ILE A 440 8.87 -1.54 7.79
N ASP A 441 9.89 -2.36 7.51
CA ASP A 441 11.06 -2.50 8.39
C ASP A 441 11.86 -1.20 8.50
N LEU A 442 12.12 -0.53 7.36
CA LEU A 442 12.81 0.77 7.32
C LEU A 442 12.06 1.82 8.15
N LEU A 443 10.73 1.91 7.99
CA LEU A 443 9.90 2.85 8.75
C LEU A 443 9.96 2.57 10.25
N SER A 444 10.03 1.30 10.67
CA SER A 444 10.16 0.94 12.07
C SER A 444 11.50 1.35 12.71
N ARG A 445 12.52 1.59 11.88
CA ARG A 445 13.84 2.08 12.27
C ARG A 445 13.97 3.60 12.16
N ALA A 446 13.09 4.25 11.40
CA ALA A 446 13.17 5.68 11.16
C ALA A 446 13.00 6.48 12.46
N ASP A 447 13.92 7.40 12.72
CA ASP A 447 13.80 8.38 13.79
C ASP A 447 12.84 9.48 13.33
N LEU A 448 11.63 9.44 13.88
CA LEU A 448 10.56 10.38 13.55
C LEU A 448 10.47 11.53 14.56
N GLY A 449 11.06 11.37 15.75
CA GLY A 449 10.98 12.36 16.82
C GLY A 449 12.02 13.47 16.70
N THR A 450 12.95 13.40 15.74
CA THR A 450 13.86 14.52 15.44
C THR A 450 14.20 14.48 13.95
N ILE A 451 13.53 15.32 13.16
CA ILE A 451 13.71 15.36 11.71
C ILE A 451 14.16 16.75 11.27
N PRO A 452 15.37 16.93 10.71
CA PRO A 452 15.75 18.13 9.99
C PRO A 452 14.86 18.20 8.75
N SER A 453 14.03 19.25 8.68
CA SER A 453 13.15 19.42 7.54
C SER A 453 13.22 20.83 7.00
N ILE A 454 13.69 20.92 5.77
CA ILE A 454 14.01 22.17 5.11
C ILE A 454 12.99 22.44 4.01
N ARG A 455 12.55 23.70 3.92
CA ARG A 455 11.64 24.20 2.89
C ARG A 455 12.40 25.16 2.00
N PHE A 456 12.67 24.76 0.77
CA PHE A 456 13.45 25.59 -0.16
C PHE A 456 12.60 26.69 -0.79
N MET A 457 12.54 27.84 -0.10
CA MET A 457 11.76 29.00 -0.54
C MET A 457 12.52 30.31 -0.37
N TRP A 458 11.95 31.39 -0.92
CA TRP A 458 12.59 32.71 -0.93
C TRP A 458 12.76 33.32 0.47
N ARG A 459 11.84 33.04 1.40
CA ARG A 459 11.85 33.53 2.78
C ARG A 459 11.85 32.36 3.77
N ALA A 460 12.99 31.70 3.87
CA ALA A 460 13.22 30.68 4.88
C ALA A 460 13.60 31.35 6.23
N PRO A 461 12.99 31.01 7.38
CA PRO A 461 13.27 31.71 8.65
C PRO A 461 14.71 31.65 9.12
N GLU A 462 15.46 30.59 8.77
CA GLU A 462 16.89 30.51 9.06
C GLU A 462 17.70 31.64 8.40
N PHE A 463 17.14 32.29 7.37
CA PHE A 463 17.70 33.44 6.69
C PHE A 463 17.01 34.77 7.02
N GLU A 464 16.05 34.80 7.95
CA GLU A 464 15.35 36.03 8.29
C GLU A 464 16.32 37.11 8.78
N GLY A 465 16.28 38.29 8.15
CA GLY A 465 17.20 39.39 8.44
C GLY A 465 18.60 39.24 7.81
N THR A 466 18.85 38.20 7.02
CA THR A 466 20.12 38.00 6.30
C THR A 466 19.99 38.31 4.79
N PRO A 467 21.10 38.56 4.08
CA PRO A 467 21.11 38.63 2.62
C PRO A 467 21.00 37.27 1.92
N THR A 468 21.06 36.16 2.66
CA THR A 468 21.10 34.80 2.10
C THR A 468 19.69 34.31 1.77
N SER A 469 19.54 33.54 0.69
CA SER A 469 18.26 32.91 0.32
C SER A 469 18.51 31.66 -0.50
N TYR A 470 17.60 30.68 -0.40
CA TYR A 470 17.55 29.54 -1.33
C TYR A 470 17.12 29.94 -2.75
N VAL A 471 16.87 31.22 -3.00
CA VAL A 471 16.54 31.79 -4.30
C VAL A 471 17.70 32.67 -4.77
N ALA A 472 18.31 32.30 -5.91
CA ALA A 472 19.40 33.06 -6.52
C ALA A 472 18.90 34.22 -7.39
N GLY A 473 17.64 34.18 -7.82
CA GLY A 473 17.06 35.20 -8.67
C GLY A 473 15.59 34.92 -8.99
N TRP A 474 15.04 35.69 -9.90
CA TRP A 474 13.64 35.57 -10.30
C TRP A 474 13.54 35.59 -11.82
N THR A 475 12.64 34.77 -12.38
CA THR A 475 12.28 34.86 -13.80
C THR A 475 11.56 36.19 -14.09
N PRO A 476 11.42 36.61 -15.36
CA PRO A 476 10.63 37.79 -15.71
C PRO A 476 9.19 37.74 -15.18
N ASP A 477 8.60 36.54 -15.11
CA ASP A 477 7.25 36.28 -14.59
C ASP A 477 7.21 36.13 -13.05
N ARG A 478 8.32 36.43 -12.37
CA ARG A 478 8.50 36.37 -10.91
C ARG A 478 8.37 34.98 -10.29
N TYR A 479 8.84 33.95 -10.98
CA TYR A 479 9.08 32.65 -10.37
C TYR A 479 10.48 32.57 -9.76
N PRO A 480 10.65 31.98 -8.56
CA PRO A 480 11.95 31.87 -7.91
C PRO A 480 12.88 30.92 -8.67
N ILE A 481 14.10 31.37 -8.93
CA ILE A 481 15.20 30.57 -9.49
C ILE A 481 16.05 30.06 -8.31
N PRO A 482 16.26 28.74 -8.17
CA PRO A 482 16.90 28.18 -6.98
C PRO A 482 18.40 28.53 -6.90
N ASN A 483 18.87 28.78 -5.67
CA ASN A 483 20.30 28.82 -5.35
C ASN A 483 20.81 27.39 -5.15
N VAL A 484 21.13 26.71 -6.25
CA VAL A 484 21.47 25.28 -6.28
C VAL A 484 22.66 24.95 -5.37
N ALA A 485 23.68 25.83 -5.32
CA ALA A 485 24.87 25.59 -4.50
C ALA A 485 24.52 25.56 -3.00
N LEU A 486 23.77 26.56 -2.54
CA LEU A 486 23.32 26.63 -1.15
C LEU A 486 22.36 25.49 -0.81
N ILE A 487 21.43 25.15 -1.69
CA ILE A 487 20.49 24.03 -1.49
C ILE A 487 21.27 22.73 -1.28
N ARG A 488 22.23 22.42 -2.16
CA ARG A 488 23.04 21.19 -2.06
C ARG A 488 23.91 21.18 -0.80
N GLU A 489 24.48 22.32 -0.42
CA GLU A 489 25.26 22.45 0.83
C GLU A 489 24.38 22.18 2.06
N THR A 490 23.18 22.76 2.10
CA THR A 490 22.20 22.53 3.17
C THR A 490 21.76 21.06 3.22
N VAL A 491 21.44 20.45 2.07
CA VAL A 491 21.06 19.03 1.99
C VAL A 491 22.20 18.14 2.49
N ALA A 492 23.43 18.37 2.01
CA ALA A 492 24.60 17.60 2.42
C ALA A 492 24.85 17.71 3.94
N THR A 493 24.70 18.90 4.51
CA THR A 493 24.81 19.12 5.95
C THR A 493 23.71 18.37 6.71
N ALA A 494 22.45 18.47 6.24
CA ALA A 494 21.30 17.85 6.88
C ALA A 494 21.38 16.32 6.94
N ILE A 495 21.98 15.68 5.93
CA ILE A 495 22.05 14.21 5.86
C ILE A 495 23.37 13.62 6.40
N SER A 496 24.40 14.43 6.65
CA SER A 496 25.72 13.95 7.11
C SER A 496 25.92 14.04 8.62
N LEU A 497 25.05 14.77 9.32
CA LEU A 497 25.10 14.95 10.77
C LEU A 497 23.94 14.20 11.45
N PRO A 498 24.09 13.84 12.74
CA PRO A 498 22.95 13.43 13.55
C PRO A 498 21.81 14.48 13.49
N PRO A 499 20.53 14.06 13.47
CA PRO A 499 19.40 14.98 13.28
C PRO A 499 19.39 16.23 14.17
N ALA A 500 19.63 16.07 15.47
CA ALA A 500 19.67 17.20 16.39
C ALA A 500 20.81 18.19 16.09
N GLU A 501 21.98 17.67 15.72
CA GLU A 501 23.16 18.48 15.35
C GLU A 501 22.95 19.18 14.01
N ALA A 502 22.29 18.52 13.05
CA ALA A 502 21.88 19.13 11.80
C ALA A 502 20.91 20.30 12.01
N ILE A 503 19.90 20.13 12.88
CA ILE A 503 18.94 21.19 13.23
C ILE A 503 19.65 22.39 13.84
N GLU A 504 20.55 22.17 14.80
CA GLU A 504 21.34 23.24 15.42
C GLU A 504 22.25 23.95 14.41
N THR A 505 23.00 23.18 13.63
CA THR A 505 23.98 23.71 12.65
C THR A 505 23.32 24.54 11.58
N LEU A 506 22.14 24.10 11.10
CA LEU A 506 21.38 24.78 10.07
C LEU A 506 20.42 25.84 10.64
N ASN A 507 20.40 26.04 11.96
CA ASN A 507 19.50 26.96 12.65
C ASN A 507 18.02 26.74 12.26
N LEU A 508 17.62 25.47 12.18
CA LEU A 508 16.26 25.07 11.82
C LEU A 508 15.34 25.13 13.04
N GLN A 509 14.08 25.47 12.81
CA GLN A 509 13.05 25.28 13.83
C GLN A 509 12.79 23.79 14.02
N PRO A 510 12.84 23.28 15.28
CA PRO A 510 12.46 21.91 15.61
C PRO A 510 11.03 21.62 15.16
N ILE A 511 10.74 20.35 14.89
CA ILE A 511 9.45 19.94 14.35
C ILE A 511 8.32 20.13 15.37
N GLU A 512 8.65 19.90 16.63
CA GLU A 512 7.76 19.98 17.79
C GLU A 512 7.28 21.41 18.01
N GLU A 513 8.11 22.41 17.68
CA GLU A 513 7.71 23.82 17.75
C GLU A 513 6.72 24.20 16.64
N ILE A 514 6.71 23.47 15.52
CA ILE A 514 5.82 23.69 14.38
C ILE A 514 4.52 22.91 14.55
N CYS A 515 4.64 21.65 14.95
CA CYS A 515 3.56 20.66 14.93
C CYS A 515 2.91 20.40 16.31
N GLY A 516 3.51 20.89 17.40
CA GLY A 516 2.91 20.97 18.73
C GLY A 516 3.15 19.77 19.63
#